data_AF-A0A3M3RWI8-F1
#
_entry.id   AF-A0A3M3RWI8-F1
#
_cell.length_a   1.000
_cell.length_b   1.000
_cell.length_c   1.000
_cell.angle_alpha   90.00
_cell.angle_beta   90.00
_cell.angle_gamma   90.00
#
_symmetry.space_group_name_H-M   'P 1'
#
loop_
_entity.id
_entity.type
_entity.pdbx_description
1 polymer ?
#
loop_
_entity_poly.entity_id
_entity_poly.type
_entity_poly.pdbx_seq_one_letter_code
_entity_poly.pdbx_strand_id
1 'polypeptide(L)'
;MMGMFDWLFRMHTPRDHKPAKALADNSFKIAAGFLSARSNDYHGLCKHSPGRSWAVSWNDATPDGRRGGHREEGEGRYILVDLINNAIVIDARMPRPNNGAVADNGSFCLEDWHFGSTLSGTFHVFTSQGLPIITKVLTANILQSGISRNGLLAYCLTANSSTEDGRKLTLYELKKGVELFAVTPLRAFERIGFDEKLMQLVVKVSGGGEYRYGADGALVDEDAADVALLSSTNYTDVILTAEAMLRVGCSTSELERILAAVTESRALGADDNLAWKPTALKVQGLAHEALGQAREAIGCYEEALSLNPKIGVKRKLDALMKRL
;
A
#
# COMPACT_ATOMS: atom_id res chain seq x y z
N MET A 1 -37.43 -4.23 -45.85
CA MET A 1 -37.53 -4.38 -44.37
C MET A 1 -36.60 -5.52 -44.01
N MET A 2 -35.40 -5.18 -43.54
CA MET A 2 -34.28 -6.10 -43.35
C MET A 2 -33.79 -5.89 -41.92
N GLY A 3 -33.79 -6.97 -41.14
CA GLY A 3 -33.75 -6.93 -39.69
C GLY A 3 -32.39 -6.56 -39.11
N MET A 4 -32.46 -5.81 -38.01
CA MET A 4 -31.36 -5.29 -37.18
C MET A 4 -30.53 -6.37 -36.46
N PHE A 5 -30.59 -7.64 -36.89
CA PHE A 5 -29.99 -8.79 -36.21
C PHE A 5 -28.86 -9.50 -36.98
N ASP A 6 -28.69 -9.25 -38.30
CA ASP A 6 -27.61 -9.88 -39.10
C ASP A 6 -26.24 -9.18 -39.01
N TRP A 7 -26.14 -8.08 -38.26
CA TRP A 7 -24.88 -7.35 -38.05
C TRP A 7 -24.05 -7.88 -36.86
N LEU A 8 -24.65 -8.68 -35.97
CA LEU A 8 -24.05 -9.07 -34.68
C LEU A 8 -23.32 -10.43 -34.68
N PHE A 9 -23.32 -11.19 -35.78
CA PHE A 9 -22.62 -12.50 -35.85
C PHE A 9 -21.75 -12.64 -37.10
N ARG A 10 -20.73 -11.78 -37.24
CA ARG A 10 -19.57 -12.09 -38.09
C ARG A 10 -18.59 -12.97 -37.31
N MET A 11 -18.80 -14.29 -37.41
CA MET A 11 -17.81 -15.27 -36.99
C MET A 11 -16.46 -14.97 -37.67
N HIS A 12 -15.46 -14.57 -36.89
CA HIS A 12 -14.09 -14.49 -37.36
C HIS A 12 -13.52 -15.91 -37.35
N THR A 13 -13.24 -16.43 -38.54
CA THR A 13 -12.41 -17.62 -38.72
C THR A 13 -11.07 -17.46 -38.01
N PRO A 14 -10.55 -18.49 -37.31
CA PRO A 14 -9.24 -18.43 -36.68
C PRO A 14 -8.17 -18.18 -37.75
N ARG A 15 -7.34 -17.15 -37.57
CA ARG A 15 -6.16 -16.96 -38.41
C ARG A 15 -5.12 -18.00 -38.01
N ASP A 16 -4.72 -18.81 -38.98
CA ASP A 16 -3.58 -19.74 -38.88
C ASP A 16 -2.35 -19.05 -38.27
N HIS A 17 -1.88 -19.56 -37.13
CA HIS A 17 -0.59 -19.20 -36.57
C HIS A 17 0.52 -19.80 -37.43
N LYS A 18 1.12 -18.97 -38.28
CA LYS A 18 2.39 -19.30 -38.94
C LYS A 18 3.51 -19.34 -37.88
N PRO A 19 4.44 -20.32 -37.95
CA PRO A 19 5.54 -20.41 -37.02
C PRO A 19 6.49 -19.21 -37.14
N ALA A 20 7.13 -18.90 -36.02
CA ALA A 20 7.91 -17.70 -35.75
C ALA A 20 8.95 -17.40 -36.84
N LYS A 21 8.92 -16.15 -37.33
CA LYS A 21 10.00 -15.56 -38.12
C LYS A 21 11.19 -15.29 -37.19
N ALA A 22 12.40 -15.56 -37.67
CA ALA A 22 13.67 -15.48 -36.94
C ALA A 22 13.84 -14.19 -36.12
N LEU A 23 14.45 -14.35 -34.94
CA LEU A 23 14.72 -13.39 -33.87
C LEU A 23 15.03 -11.97 -34.39
N ALA A 24 14.06 -11.07 -34.20
CA ALA A 24 14.39 -9.67 -34.04
C ALA A 24 15.38 -9.54 -32.85
N ASP A 25 16.29 -8.57 -32.92
CA ASP A 25 17.21 -8.24 -31.84
C ASP A 25 16.38 -7.78 -30.62
N ASN A 26 15.90 -8.75 -29.83
CA ASN A 26 15.13 -8.57 -28.60
C ASN A 26 16.03 -8.10 -27.45
N SER A 27 17.13 -7.39 -27.75
CA SER A 27 18.02 -6.86 -26.74
C SER A 27 17.32 -5.75 -25.96
N PHE A 28 16.91 -6.09 -24.75
CA PHE A 28 16.58 -5.12 -23.72
C PHE A 28 17.75 -4.96 -22.76
N LYS A 29 17.81 -3.81 -22.09
CA LYS A 29 18.79 -3.51 -21.05
C LYS A 29 18.05 -3.01 -19.82
N ILE A 30 18.45 -3.51 -18.66
CA ILE A 30 17.94 -3.06 -17.37
C ILE A 30 19.07 -2.39 -16.60
N ALA A 31 18.88 -1.12 -16.22
CA ALA A 31 19.84 -0.35 -15.47
C ALA A 31 19.12 0.68 -14.60
N ALA A 32 19.58 0.86 -13.35
CA ALA A 32 19.06 1.86 -12.42
C ALA A 32 17.52 1.86 -12.24
N GLY A 33 16.88 0.70 -12.31
CA GLY A 33 15.41 0.58 -12.18
C GLY A 33 14.64 0.89 -13.47
N PHE A 34 15.32 1.09 -14.59
CA PHE A 34 14.71 1.30 -15.91
C PHE A 34 15.00 0.13 -16.85
N LEU A 35 14.04 -0.16 -17.71
CA LEU A 35 14.18 -1.09 -18.83
C LEU A 35 14.12 -0.31 -20.14
N SER A 36 15.08 -0.54 -21.03
CA SER A 36 15.07 -0.01 -22.41
C SER A 36 15.13 -1.16 -23.41
N ALA A 37 14.28 -1.14 -24.43
CA ALA A 37 14.30 -2.11 -25.54
C ALA A 37 14.32 -1.35 -26.87
N ARG A 38 15.45 -1.43 -27.59
CA ARG A 38 15.65 -0.64 -28.82
C ARG A 38 14.78 -1.10 -29.97
N SER A 39 14.61 -2.41 -30.12
CA SER A 39 13.77 -3.01 -31.17
C SER A 39 12.32 -2.54 -31.10
N ASN A 40 11.86 -2.15 -29.91
CA ASN A 40 10.48 -1.77 -29.65
C ASN A 40 10.30 -0.27 -29.37
N ASP A 41 11.36 0.55 -29.50
CA ASP A 41 11.38 1.96 -29.09
C ASP A 41 10.73 2.16 -27.70
N TYR A 42 11.25 1.42 -26.71
CA TYR A 42 10.68 1.36 -25.37
C TYR A 42 11.70 1.80 -24.31
N HIS A 43 11.22 2.62 -23.38
CA HIS A 43 11.92 2.99 -22.15
C HIS A 43 10.89 3.15 -21.03
N GLY A 44 11.13 2.58 -19.85
CA GLY A 44 10.20 2.68 -18.73
C GLY A 44 10.79 2.25 -17.40
N LEU A 45 10.10 2.57 -16.31
CA LEU A 45 10.41 2.04 -14.98
C LEU A 45 10.18 0.53 -14.96
N CYS A 46 10.90 -0.21 -14.14
CA CYS A 46 10.74 -1.66 -14.06
C CYS A 46 10.95 -2.20 -12.65
N LYS A 47 10.39 -3.39 -12.41
CA LYS A 47 10.71 -4.23 -11.25
C LYS A 47 10.98 -5.66 -11.68
N HIS A 48 11.92 -6.29 -10.98
CA HIS A 48 12.22 -7.71 -11.14
C HIS A 48 11.33 -8.55 -10.23
N SER A 49 11.11 -9.80 -10.64
CA SER A 49 10.61 -10.81 -9.71
C SER A 49 11.66 -11.10 -8.63
N PRO A 50 11.27 -11.57 -7.43
CA PRO A 50 12.21 -11.91 -6.37
C PRO A 50 13.32 -12.87 -6.81
N GLY A 51 12.98 -13.88 -7.61
CA GLY A 51 13.91 -14.85 -8.22
C GLY A 51 14.63 -14.34 -9.46
N ARG A 52 14.35 -13.10 -9.91
CA ARG A 52 15.00 -12.44 -11.07
C ARG A 52 14.85 -13.19 -12.39
N SER A 53 13.81 -14.01 -12.54
CA SER A 53 13.47 -14.68 -13.79
C SER A 53 12.58 -13.82 -14.69
N TRP A 54 11.89 -12.84 -14.12
CA TRP A 54 10.97 -11.96 -14.83
C TRP A 54 11.22 -10.50 -14.50
N ALA A 55 10.86 -9.61 -15.42
CA ALA A 55 10.73 -8.18 -15.17
C ALA A 55 9.44 -7.65 -15.79
N VAL A 56 8.70 -6.83 -15.03
CA VAL A 56 7.62 -6.01 -15.57
C VAL A 56 8.13 -4.58 -15.68
N SER A 57 7.82 -3.91 -16.78
CA SER A 57 8.16 -2.51 -17.00
C SER A 57 6.95 -1.74 -17.49
N TRP A 58 6.85 -0.47 -17.09
CA TRP A 58 5.81 0.45 -17.54
C TRP A 58 6.36 1.84 -17.86
N ASN A 59 5.64 2.53 -18.73
CA ASN A 59 5.86 3.93 -19.08
C ASN A 59 4.51 4.65 -19.14
N ASP A 60 4.35 5.64 -18.27
CA ASP A 60 3.18 6.51 -18.17
C ASP A 60 3.24 7.73 -19.11
N ALA A 61 3.97 7.65 -20.22
CA ALA A 61 3.99 8.68 -21.25
C ALA A 61 3.06 8.33 -22.40
N THR A 62 2.56 9.35 -23.08
CA THR A 62 1.86 9.22 -24.37
C THR A 62 2.69 8.43 -25.38
N PRO A 63 2.08 7.83 -26.42
CA PRO A 63 2.80 7.01 -27.39
C PRO A 63 3.93 7.73 -28.13
N ASP A 64 3.83 9.06 -28.26
CA ASP A 64 4.85 9.92 -28.87
C ASP A 64 5.94 10.39 -27.88
N GLY A 65 5.85 9.97 -26.61
CA GLY A 65 6.78 10.30 -25.54
C GLY A 65 6.74 11.74 -25.05
N ARG A 66 5.82 12.58 -25.55
CA ARG A 66 5.83 14.04 -25.28
C ARG A 66 5.21 14.44 -23.95
N ARG A 67 4.31 13.62 -23.40
CA ARG A 67 3.57 13.95 -22.18
C ARG A 67 3.47 12.74 -21.25
N GLY A 68 4.06 12.85 -20.07
CA GLY A 68 3.81 11.95 -18.94
C GLY A 68 2.94 12.61 -17.87
N GLY A 69 2.47 11.82 -16.91
CA GLY A 69 1.66 12.36 -15.81
C GLY A 69 0.26 12.80 -16.25
N HIS A 70 -0.36 13.70 -15.46
CA HIS A 70 -1.76 14.13 -15.61
C HIS A 70 -2.11 14.52 -17.06
N ARG A 71 -3.15 13.85 -17.59
CA ARG A 71 -3.67 14.04 -18.95
C ARG A 71 -5.07 13.44 -19.09
N GLU A 72 -5.78 13.89 -20.12
CA GLU A 72 -7.14 13.45 -20.47
C GLU A 72 -7.17 12.28 -21.47
N GLU A 73 -6.07 12.03 -22.19
CA GLU A 73 -5.98 10.98 -23.21
C GLU A 73 -4.52 10.55 -23.46
N GLY A 74 -4.34 9.52 -24.29
CA GLY A 74 -3.04 9.01 -24.73
C GLY A 74 -2.52 7.92 -23.80
N GLU A 75 -2.68 6.67 -24.21
CA GLU A 75 -2.30 5.50 -23.41
C GLU A 75 -0.79 5.42 -23.20
N GLY A 76 -0.41 4.99 -21.99
CA GLY A 76 0.92 4.51 -21.71
C GLY A 76 1.16 3.12 -22.28
N ARG A 77 2.32 2.55 -21.95
CA ARG A 77 2.77 1.25 -22.43
C ARG A 77 3.40 0.46 -21.30
N TYR A 78 3.23 -0.86 -21.33
CA TYR A 78 3.91 -1.75 -20.42
C TYR A 78 4.38 -3.00 -21.17
N ILE A 79 5.45 -3.60 -20.66
CA ILE A 79 5.98 -4.86 -21.18
C ILE A 79 6.26 -5.84 -20.05
N LEU A 80 6.12 -7.13 -20.36
CA LEU A 80 6.61 -8.22 -19.52
C LEU A 80 7.77 -8.89 -20.24
N VAL A 81 8.84 -9.15 -19.48
CA VAL A 81 10.08 -9.71 -19.99
C VAL A 81 10.42 -10.99 -19.23
N ASP A 82 10.62 -12.05 -20.00
CA ASP A 82 11.24 -13.29 -19.54
C ASP A 82 12.77 -13.12 -19.64
N LEU A 83 13.41 -12.99 -18.48
CA LEU A 83 14.85 -12.74 -18.39
C LEU A 83 15.67 -13.99 -18.66
N ILE A 84 15.11 -15.18 -18.44
CA ILE A 84 15.78 -16.45 -18.69
C ILE A 84 15.87 -16.70 -20.19
N ASN A 85 14.78 -16.47 -20.90
CA ASN A 85 14.71 -16.66 -22.35
C ASN A 85 15.10 -15.41 -23.14
N ASN A 86 15.48 -14.33 -22.45
CA ASN A 86 15.82 -13.04 -23.05
C ASN A 86 14.75 -12.56 -24.06
N ALA A 87 13.49 -12.59 -23.65
CA ALA A 87 12.34 -12.35 -24.51
C ALA A 87 11.36 -11.35 -23.91
N ILE A 88 10.88 -10.41 -24.73
CA ILE A 88 9.69 -9.62 -24.43
C ILE A 88 8.49 -10.48 -24.78
N VAL A 89 7.71 -10.88 -23.77
CA VAL A 89 6.56 -11.78 -23.94
C VAL A 89 5.23 -11.04 -24.04
N ILE A 90 5.16 -9.84 -23.46
CA ILE A 90 3.99 -8.96 -23.55
C ILE A 90 4.47 -7.57 -23.91
N ASP A 91 3.74 -6.94 -24.83
CA ASP A 91 3.92 -5.55 -25.22
C ASP A 91 2.54 -4.95 -25.46
N ALA A 92 2.06 -4.16 -24.49
CA ALA A 92 0.67 -3.78 -24.39
C ALA A 92 0.50 -2.34 -23.88
N ARG A 93 -0.73 -1.83 -23.97
CA ARG A 93 -1.10 -0.47 -23.62
C ARG A 93 -2.18 -0.47 -22.55
N MET A 94 -2.19 0.59 -21.75
CA MET A 94 -3.27 0.94 -20.84
C MET A 94 -3.28 2.46 -20.61
N PRO A 95 -4.38 3.06 -20.14
CA PRO A 95 -4.49 4.52 -19.99
C PRO A 95 -3.29 5.16 -19.30
N ARG A 96 -3.01 4.77 -18.04
CA ARG A 96 -1.95 5.34 -17.21
C ARG A 96 -1.25 4.26 -16.37
N PRO A 97 -0.39 3.41 -16.98
CA PRO A 97 0.29 2.36 -16.24
C PRO A 97 1.24 3.01 -15.22
N ASN A 98 1.02 2.72 -13.96
CA ASN A 98 1.82 3.25 -12.87
C ASN A 98 2.05 2.17 -11.82
N ASN A 99 3.30 2.01 -11.40
CA ASN A 99 3.70 1.00 -10.43
C ASN A 99 3.32 -0.44 -10.86
N GLY A 100 4.05 -1.41 -10.33
CA GLY A 100 3.82 -2.80 -10.68
C GLY A 100 4.74 -3.73 -9.92
N ALA A 101 4.43 -5.02 -9.98
CA ALA A 101 5.26 -6.08 -9.44
C ALA A 101 5.02 -7.37 -10.23
N VAL A 102 6.00 -8.27 -10.23
CA VAL A 102 5.95 -9.53 -10.98
C VAL A 102 6.42 -10.67 -10.08
N ALA A 103 5.68 -11.79 -10.14
CA ALA A 103 5.97 -13.02 -9.42
C ALA A 103 6.99 -13.89 -10.18
N ASP A 104 7.57 -14.88 -9.52
CA ASP A 104 8.53 -15.80 -10.14
C ASP A 104 7.90 -16.72 -11.19
N ASN A 105 6.57 -16.88 -11.17
CA ASN A 105 5.82 -17.58 -12.21
C ASN A 105 5.45 -16.69 -13.42
N GLY A 106 5.87 -15.43 -13.41
CA GLY A 106 5.62 -14.44 -14.47
C GLY A 106 4.25 -13.76 -14.43
N SER A 107 3.36 -14.14 -13.50
CA SER A 107 2.16 -13.35 -13.23
C SER A 107 2.55 -12.00 -12.66
N PHE A 108 1.82 -10.93 -12.99
CA PHE A 108 2.21 -9.57 -12.61
C PHE A 108 1.00 -8.70 -12.32
N CYS A 109 1.21 -7.67 -11.52
CA CYS A 109 0.23 -6.64 -11.26
C CYS A 109 0.70 -5.28 -11.77
N LEU A 110 -0.26 -4.44 -12.19
CA LEU A 110 -0.07 -3.06 -12.61
C LEU A 110 -1.24 -2.22 -12.12
N GLU A 111 -0.97 -0.96 -11.80
CA GLU A 111 -2.01 0.01 -11.48
C GLU A 111 -2.28 0.87 -12.71
N ASP A 112 -3.55 1.09 -13.02
CA ASP A 112 -3.98 2.13 -13.95
C ASP A 112 -4.49 3.32 -13.15
N TRP A 113 -3.85 4.46 -13.29
CA TRP A 113 -4.23 5.70 -12.58
C TRP A 113 -5.35 6.50 -13.26
N HIS A 114 -5.87 6.02 -14.38
CA HIS A 114 -6.91 6.67 -15.19
C HIS A 114 -6.58 8.09 -15.67
N PHE A 115 -7.33 8.55 -16.68
CA PHE A 115 -7.23 9.93 -17.16
C PHE A 115 -8.00 10.91 -16.26
N GLY A 116 -7.59 12.18 -16.35
CA GLY A 116 -8.25 13.27 -15.66
C GLY A 116 -7.92 13.37 -14.17
N SER A 117 -8.84 13.98 -13.43
CA SER A 117 -8.65 14.36 -12.01
C SER A 117 -9.54 13.60 -11.03
N THR A 118 -10.35 12.67 -11.53
CA THR A 118 -11.22 11.84 -10.68
C THR A 118 -10.37 10.92 -9.81
N LEU A 119 -10.61 10.91 -8.50
CA LEU A 119 -9.95 9.98 -7.58
C LEU A 119 -10.40 8.56 -7.91
N SER A 120 -9.60 7.84 -8.70
CA SER A 120 -9.95 6.52 -9.20
C SER A 120 -8.72 5.80 -9.69
N GLY A 121 -8.84 4.50 -9.87
CA GLY A 121 -7.84 3.70 -10.55
C GLY A 121 -8.38 2.31 -10.82
N THR A 122 -7.61 1.51 -11.55
CA THR A 122 -7.89 0.09 -11.72
C THR A 122 -6.67 -0.72 -11.30
N PHE A 123 -6.89 -1.65 -10.37
CA PHE A 123 -5.86 -2.63 -10.00
C PHE A 123 -6.01 -3.86 -10.89
N HIS A 124 -4.97 -4.15 -11.66
CA HIS A 124 -4.93 -5.32 -12.53
C HIS A 124 -3.92 -6.35 -12.04
N VAL A 125 -4.29 -7.62 -12.17
CA VAL A 125 -3.37 -8.76 -12.08
C VAL A 125 -3.54 -9.63 -13.32
N PHE A 126 -2.44 -10.00 -13.95
CA PHE A 126 -2.40 -10.77 -15.19
C PHE A 126 -1.57 -12.05 -15.02
N THR A 127 -1.86 -13.05 -15.84
CA THR A 127 -0.98 -14.21 -16.03
C THR A 127 0.28 -13.82 -16.82
N SER A 128 1.27 -14.71 -16.91
CA SER A 128 2.46 -14.51 -17.75
C SER A 128 2.17 -14.43 -19.25
N GLN A 129 0.95 -14.77 -19.69
CA GLN A 129 0.48 -14.62 -21.07
C GLN A 129 -0.33 -13.32 -21.28
N GLY A 130 -0.50 -12.50 -20.23
CA GLY A 130 -1.25 -11.25 -20.30
C GLY A 130 -2.77 -11.41 -20.18
N LEU A 131 -3.25 -12.59 -19.77
CA LEU A 131 -4.66 -12.80 -19.50
C LEU A 131 -5.03 -12.22 -18.12
N PRO A 132 -6.14 -11.49 -17.98
CA PRO A 132 -6.53 -10.92 -16.70
C PRO A 132 -6.96 -12.01 -15.71
N ILE A 133 -6.46 -11.91 -14.47
CA ILE A 133 -6.89 -12.70 -13.30
C ILE A 133 -7.79 -11.83 -12.43
N ILE A 134 -7.34 -10.63 -12.09
CA ILE A 134 -8.09 -9.62 -11.32
C ILE A 134 -8.14 -8.33 -12.14
N THR A 135 -9.30 -7.68 -12.16
CA THR A 135 -9.48 -6.32 -12.66
C THR A 135 -10.46 -5.63 -11.74
N LYS A 136 -9.95 -4.84 -10.80
CA LYS A 136 -10.75 -4.13 -9.80
C LYS A 136 -10.73 -2.64 -10.11
N VAL A 137 -11.85 -2.13 -10.60
CA VAL A 137 -12.08 -0.69 -10.72
C VAL A 137 -12.34 -0.13 -9.32
N LEU A 138 -11.67 0.97 -8.99
CA LEU A 138 -11.67 1.60 -7.68
C LEU A 138 -12.09 3.06 -7.80
N THR A 139 -12.91 3.50 -6.87
CA THR A 139 -13.40 4.88 -6.70
C THR A 139 -12.47 5.73 -5.81
N ALA A 140 -11.23 5.27 -5.61
CA ALA A 140 -10.18 5.96 -4.88
C ALA A 140 -8.83 5.70 -5.56
N ASN A 141 -7.85 6.59 -5.35
CA ASN A 141 -6.51 6.39 -5.86
C ASN A 141 -5.85 5.19 -5.18
N ILE A 142 -5.05 4.43 -5.94
CA ILE A 142 -4.22 3.36 -5.40
C ILE A 142 -3.00 3.98 -4.71
N LEU A 143 -2.75 3.58 -3.47
CA LEU A 143 -1.61 4.03 -2.67
C LEU A 143 -0.44 3.04 -2.76
N GLN A 144 -0.74 1.74 -2.74
CA GLN A 144 0.26 0.69 -2.81
C GLN A 144 -0.38 -0.60 -3.31
N SER A 145 0.35 -1.37 -4.11
CA SER A 145 -0.06 -2.71 -4.52
C SER A 145 1.13 -3.68 -4.57
N GLY A 146 0.83 -4.97 -4.63
CA GLY A 146 1.85 -6.00 -4.78
C GLY A 146 1.28 -7.37 -5.12
N ILE A 147 2.18 -8.25 -5.59
CA ILE A 147 1.92 -9.67 -5.86
C ILE A 147 2.92 -10.52 -5.10
N SER A 148 2.50 -11.67 -4.60
CA SER A 148 3.36 -12.61 -3.88
C SER A 148 4.38 -13.25 -4.82
N ARG A 149 5.50 -13.72 -4.26
CA ARG A 149 6.61 -14.33 -5.01
C ARG A 149 6.13 -15.53 -5.85
N ASN A 150 5.28 -16.36 -5.28
CA ASN A 150 4.71 -17.53 -5.96
C ASN A 150 3.51 -17.20 -6.88
N GLY A 151 3.05 -15.95 -6.89
CA GLY A 151 1.90 -15.51 -7.68
C GLY A 151 0.56 -16.10 -7.24
N LEU A 152 0.41 -16.51 -5.98
CA LEU A 152 -0.86 -16.98 -5.41
C LEU A 152 -1.70 -15.86 -4.79
N LEU A 153 -1.07 -14.77 -4.36
CA LEU A 153 -1.74 -13.66 -3.68
C LEU A 153 -1.38 -12.32 -4.34
N ALA A 154 -2.31 -11.37 -4.25
CA ALA A 154 -2.04 -9.96 -4.51
C ALA A 154 -2.77 -9.08 -3.51
N TYR A 155 -2.26 -7.88 -3.25
CA TYR A 155 -3.00 -6.87 -2.50
C TYR A 155 -3.06 -5.55 -3.25
N CYS A 156 -4.10 -4.79 -2.91
CA CYS A 156 -4.25 -3.40 -3.28
C CYS A 156 -4.65 -2.60 -2.04
N LEU A 157 -3.97 -1.48 -1.83
CA LEU A 157 -4.25 -0.51 -0.79
C LEU A 157 -4.63 0.81 -1.45
N THR A 158 -5.77 1.38 -1.09
CA THR A 158 -6.23 2.67 -1.60
C THR A 158 -5.97 3.80 -0.61
N ALA A 159 -5.83 5.01 -1.16
CA ALA A 159 -5.73 6.24 -0.39
C ALA A 159 -7.07 6.60 0.28
N ASN A 160 -7.03 7.52 1.25
CA ASN A 160 -8.24 8.01 1.89
C ASN A 160 -9.10 8.81 0.89
N SER A 161 -10.39 8.53 0.85
CA SER A 161 -11.40 9.22 0.02
C SER A 161 -12.75 9.21 0.73
N SER A 162 -13.74 9.92 0.18
CA SER A 162 -15.13 9.90 0.64
C SER A 162 -15.98 8.78 0.02
N THR A 163 -15.35 7.85 -0.71
CA THR A 163 -16.04 6.78 -1.46
C THR A 163 -15.90 5.44 -0.74
N GLU A 164 -16.59 4.40 -1.22
CA GLU A 164 -16.54 3.07 -0.60
C GLU A 164 -15.15 2.43 -0.62
N ASP A 165 -14.34 2.78 -1.63
CA ASP A 165 -12.95 2.34 -1.77
C ASP A 165 -11.97 3.22 -0.97
N GLY A 166 -12.44 4.17 -0.16
CA GLY A 166 -11.58 5.01 0.66
C GLY A 166 -10.86 4.21 1.75
N ARG A 167 -9.52 4.29 1.76
CA ARG A 167 -8.65 3.68 2.79
C ARG A 167 -8.96 2.18 2.97
N LYS A 168 -8.93 1.43 1.89
CA LYS A 168 -9.17 -0.03 1.87
C LYS A 168 -7.90 -0.80 1.59
N LEU A 169 -7.63 -1.81 2.40
CA LEU A 169 -6.65 -2.86 2.14
C LEU A 169 -7.42 -4.10 1.70
N THR A 170 -7.11 -4.56 0.50
CA THR A 170 -7.79 -5.68 -0.16
C THR A 170 -6.77 -6.78 -0.46
N LEU A 171 -7.10 -8.03 -0.14
CA LEU A 171 -6.30 -9.21 -0.47
C LEU A 171 -7.05 -10.09 -1.47
N TYR A 172 -6.34 -10.61 -2.46
CA TYR A 172 -6.88 -11.47 -3.52
C TYR A 172 -6.17 -12.82 -3.55
N GLU A 173 -6.94 -13.90 -3.74
CA GLU A 173 -6.42 -15.23 -4.10
C GLU A 173 -6.44 -15.40 -5.62
N LEU A 174 -5.26 -15.46 -6.23
CA LEU A 174 -5.11 -15.41 -7.69
C LEU A 174 -5.46 -16.73 -8.38
N LYS A 175 -5.32 -17.86 -7.69
CA LYS A 175 -5.68 -19.17 -8.27
C LYS A 175 -7.17 -19.27 -8.58
N LYS A 176 -8.01 -18.68 -7.73
CA LYS A 176 -9.48 -18.64 -7.90
C LYS A 176 -9.97 -17.34 -8.52
N GLY A 177 -9.12 -16.30 -8.57
CA GLY A 177 -9.50 -14.97 -9.05
C GLY A 177 -10.51 -14.29 -8.14
N VAL A 178 -10.41 -14.47 -6.83
CA VAL A 178 -11.39 -13.95 -5.85
C VAL A 178 -10.76 -12.95 -4.89
N GLU A 179 -11.55 -11.98 -4.48
CA GLU A 179 -11.28 -11.13 -3.32
C GLU A 179 -11.50 -11.94 -2.05
N LEU A 180 -10.50 -11.99 -1.16
CA LEU A 180 -10.60 -12.67 0.14
C LEU A 180 -11.20 -11.73 1.20
N PHE A 181 -10.74 -10.48 1.23
CA PHE A 181 -11.30 -9.43 2.07
C PHE A 181 -11.00 -8.05 1.51
N ALA A 182 -11.79 -7.06 1.94
CA ALA A 182 -11.52 -5.64 1.83
C ALA A 182 -11.82 -4.94 3.17
N VAL A 183 -10.79 -4.54 3.91
CA VAL A 183 -10.93 -3.94 5.25
C VAL A 183 -10.34 -2.53 5.29
N THR A 184 -10.76 -1.73 6.25
CA THR A 184 -10.10 -0.44 6.53
C THR A 184 -8.95 -0.69 7.51
N PRO A 185 -7.68 -0.43 7.13
CA PRO A 185 -6.54 -0.67 8.02
C PRO A 185 -6.68 0.09 9.33
N LEU A 186 -6.68 -0.67 10.43
CA LEU A 186 -6.82 -0.15 11.80
C LEU A 186 -5.51 0.38 12.36
N ARG A 187 -4.39 -0.03 11.78
CA ARG A 187 -3.03 0.21 12.26
C ARG A 187 -2.19 0.84 11.16
N ALA A 188 -1.16 1.60 11.55
CA ALA A 188 -0.24 2.22 10.61
C ALA A 188 0.61 1.14 9.89
N PHE A 189 1.17 1.50 8.74
CA PHE A 189 1.96 0.59 7.90
C PHE A 189 3.03 1.38 7.15
N GLU A 190 4.18 0.75 6.93
CA GLU A 190 5.24 1.28 6.06
C GLU A 190 5.35 0.47 4.77
N ARG A 191 5.34 -0.87 4.89
CA ARG A 191 5.40 -1.78 3.74
C ARG A 191 4.54 -3.01 4.01
N ILE A 192 4.00 -3.58 2.94
CA ILE A 192 3.19 -4.80 3.01
C ILE A 192 3.86 -5.86 2.15
N GLY A 193 4.06 -7.03 2.74
CA GLY A 193 4.52 -8.26 2.12
C GLY A 193 3.55 -9.41 2.37
N PHE A 194 4.03 -10.64 2.16
CA PHE A 194 3.20 -11.83 2.22
C PHE A 194 3.85 -12.92 3.07
N ASP A 195 3.04 -13.65 3.83
CA ASP A 195 3.33 -15.01 4.25
C ASP A 195 2.50 -15.95 3.35
N GLU A 196 3.16 -16.53 2.36
CA GLU A 196 2.52 -17.35 1.34
C GLU A 196 2.04 -18.70 1.88
N LYS A 197 2.65 -19.19 2.96
CA LYS A 197 2.30 -20.49 3.54
C LYS A 197 1.00 -20.37 4.33
N LEU A 198 0.86 -19.28 5.08
CA LEU A 198 -0.30 -19.01 5.92
C LEU A 198 -1.37 -18.18 5.21
N MET A 199 -1.10 -17.73 3.97
CA MET A 199 -1.98 -16.86 3.18
C MET A 199 -2.31 -15.54 3.89
N GLN A 200 -1.27 -14.90 4.45
CA GLN A 200 -1.40 -13.68 5.26
C GLN A 200 -0.69 -12.50 4.62
N LEU A 201 -1.16 -11.29 4.94
CA LEU A 201 -0.39 -10.08 4.70
C LEU A 201 0.52 -9.81 5.89
N VAL A 202 1.79 -9.54 5.61
CA VAL A 202 2.78 -9.14 6.61
C VAL A 202 3.00 -7.64 6.49
N VAL A 203 2.57 -6.90 7.50
CA VAL A 203 2.70 -5.44 7.55
C VAL A 203 3.94 -5.09 8.36
N LYS A 204 4.86 -4.37 7.74
CA LYS A 204 6.08 -3.86 8.36
C LYS A 204 5.86 -2.45 8.85
N VAL A 205 6.41 -2.17 10.02
CA VAL A 205 6.35 -0.87 10.69
C VAL A 205 7.72 -0.19 10.61
N SER A 206 7.74 1.14 10.51
CA SER A 206 8.99 1.91 10.46
C SER A 206 9.82 1.67 11.72
N GLY A 207 11.13 1.44 11.55
CA GLY A 207 12.04 1.18 12.66
C GLY A 207 12.22 -0.29 13.02
N GLY A 208 11.38 -1.17 12.48
CA GLY A 208 11.39 -2.60 12.78
C GLY A 208 10.08 -3.04 13.43
N GLY A 209 9.85 -4.35 13.44
CA GLY A 209 8.58 -4.92 13.86
C GLY A 209 7.61 -5.15 12.70
N GLU A 210 6.72 -6.10 12.90
CA GLU A 210 5.70 -6.48 11.93
C GLU A 210 4.48 -7.05 12.62
N TYR A 211 3.34 -6.92 11.96
CA TYR A 211 2.09 -7.57 12.34
C TYR A 211 1.40 -8.12 11.10
N ARG A 212 0.31 -8.88 11.28
CA ARG A 212 -0.27 -9.67 10.20
C ARG A 212 -1.78 -9.51 10.10
N TYR A 213 -2.28 -9.54 8.87
CA TYR A 213 -3.69 -9.77 8.58
C TYR A 213 -3.90 -11.20 8.10
N GLY A 214 -4.91 -11.87 8.65
CA GLY A 214 -5.42 -13.16 8.21
C GLY A 214 -6.09 -13.10 6.84
N ALA A 215 -6.42 -14.26 6.28
CA ALA A 215 -7.15 -14.36 5.01
C ALA A 215 -8.59 -13.82 5.09
N ASP A 216 -9.12 -13.59 6.30
CA ASP A 216 -10.42 -12.98 6.58
C ASP A 216 -10.33 -11.46 6.80
N GLY A 217 -9.13 -10.88 6.79
CA GLY A 217 -8.89 -9.47 7.05
C GLY A 217 -8.85 -9.10 8.54
N ALA A 218 -8.90 -10.07 9.45
CA ALA A 218 -8.68 -9.84 10.88
C ALA A 218 -7.19 -9.71 11.19
N LEU A 219 -6.84 -8.96 12.23
CA LEU A 219 -5.48 -8.99 12.77
C LEU A 219 -5.22 -10.36 13.38
N VAL A 220 -4.08 -10.98 13.04
CA VAL A 220 -3.72 -12.31 13.55
C VAL A 220 -3.35 -12.24 15.03
N ASP A 221 -2.69 -11.15 15.43
CA ASP A 221 -2.24 -10.89 16.80
C ASP A 221 -2.26 -9.38 17.05
N GLU A 222 -3.23 -8.91 17.83
CA GLU A 222 -3.38 -7.48 18.16
C GLU A 222 -2.28 -7.00 19.10
N ASP A 223 -1.86 -7.81 20.07
CA ASP A 223 -0.82 -7.46 21.03
C ASP A 223 0.53 -7.29 20.32
N ALA A 224 0.85 -8.18 19.38
CA ALA A 224 2.05 -8.05 18.56
C ALA A 224 2.00 -6.79 17.66
N ALA A 225 0.83 -6.41 17.17
CA ALA A 225 0.66 -5.19 16.40
C ALA A 225 0.92 -3.93 17.25
N ASP A 226 0.36 -3.88 18.45
CA ASP A 226 0.55 -2.77 19.37
C ASP A 226 2.02 -2.68 19.83
N VAL A 227 2.66 -3.82 20.13
CA VAL A 227 4.10 -3.86 20.44
C VAL A 227 4.95 -3.35 19.29
N ALA A 228 4.69 -3.81 18.05
CA ALA A 228 5.44 -3.37 16.87
C ALA A 228 5.30 -1.86 16.64
N LEU A 229 4.11 -1.31 16.83
CA LEU A 229 3.84 0.13 16.65
C LEU A 229 4.41 0.99 17.76
N LEU A 230 4.37 0.54 19.03
CA LEU A 230 5.02 1.25 20.13
C LEU A 230 6.54 1.27 19.99
N SER A 231 7.13 0.31 19.27
CA SER A 231 8.56 0.27 18.94
C SER A 231 8.91 0.98 17.63
N SER A 232 7.97 1.69 17.01
CA SER A 232 8.21 2.35 15.73
C SER A 232 9.15 3.55 15.86
N THR A 233 9.99 3.78 14.86
CA THR A 233 10.78 5.02 14.75
C THR A 233 9.95 6.20 14.22
N ASN A 234 8.71 5.98 13.77
CA ASN A 234 7.78 7.04 13.43
C ASN A 234 7.00 7.45 14.68
N TYR A 235 7.35 8.58 15.28
CA TYR A 235 6.70 9.07 16.50
C TYR A 235 5.19 9.26 16.35
N THR A 236 4.68 9.53 15.14
CA THR A 236 3.24 9.67 14.90
C THR A 236 2.52 8.34 15.15
N ASP A 237 3.10 7.23 14.69
CA ASP A 237 2.53 5.90 14.83
C ASP A 237 2.55 5.47 16.31
N VAL A 238 3.64 5.78 17.03
CA VAL A 238 3.74 5.53 18.47
C VAL A 238 2.67 6.29 19.25
N ILE A 239 2.57 7.61 19.04
CA ILE A 239 1.64 8.48 19.78
C ILE A 239 0.18 8.07 19.54
N LEU A 240 -0.21 7.80 18.29
CA LEU A 240 -1.57 7.41 17.96
C LEU A 240 -1.93 6.01 18.51
N THR A 241 -0.99 5.07 18.48
CA THR A 241 -1.18 3.72 19.05
C THR A 241 -1.31 3.80 20.56
N ALA A 242 -0.40 4.51 21.23
CA ALA A 242 -0.45 4.76 22.66
C ALA A 242 -1.78 5.40 23.09
N GLU A 243 -2.26 6.42 22.37
CA GLU A 243 -3.54 7.06 22.67
C GLU A 243 -4.71 6.09 22.52
N ALA A 244 -4.70 5.23 21.50
CA ALA A 244 -5.75 4.24 21.28
C ALA A 244 -5.79 3.20 22.41
N MET A 245 -4.65 2.67 22.81
CA MET A 245 -4.53 1.70 23.91
C MET A 245 -5.06 2.29 25.23
N LEU A 246 -4.69 3.54 25.56
CA LEU A 246 -5.13 4.21 26.78
C LEU A 246 -6.65 4.43 26.88
N ARG A 247 -7.41 4.31 25.77
CA ARG A 247 -8.88 4.47 25.78
C ARG A 247 -9.62 3.21 26.22
N VAL A 248 -9.03 2.03 26.03
CA VAL A 248 -9.69 0.74 26.33
C VAL A 248 -9.28 0.16 27.68
N GLY A 249 -8.27 0.75 28.32
CA GLY A 249 -7.75 0.32 29.62
C GLY A 249 -6.59 -0.66 29.45
N CYS A 250 -5.53 -0.46 30.23
CA CYS A 250 -4.28 -1.20 30.12
C CYS A 250 -3.86 -1.78 31.48
N SER A 251 -3.13 -2.88 31.47
CA SER A 251 -2.37 -3.37 32.62
C SER A 251 -1.24 -2.39 32.98
N THR A 252 -0.74 -2.47 34.22
CA THR A 252 0.40 -1.65 34.66
C THR A 252 1.62 -1.79 33.74
N SER A 253 1.96 -3.01 33.32
CA SER A 253 3.09 -3.24 32.41
C SER A 253 2.91 -2.62 31.03
N GLU A 254 1.68 -2.56 30.53
CA GLU A 254 1.38 -1.89 29.26
C GLU A 254 1.46 -0.38 29.40
N LEU A 255 0.97 0.17 30.52
CA LEU A 255 1.10 1.60 30.81
C LEU A 255 2.56 2.04 30.92
N GLU A 256 3.41 1.25 31.57
CA GLU A 256 4.86 1.49 31.65
C GLU A 256 5.51 1.47 30.26
N ARG A 257 5.13 0.50 29.42
CA ARG A 257 5.60 0.41 28.03
C ARG A 257 5.15 1.60 27.20
N ILE A 258 3.89 2.00 27.30
CA ILE A 258 3.33 3.18 26.63
C ILE A 258 4.10 4.43 27.06
N LEU A 259 4.30 4.62 28.36
CA LEU A 259 5.02 5.78 28.89
C LEU A 259 6.46 5.83 28.37
N ALA A 260 7.17 4.71 28.35
CA ALA A 260 8.52 4.61 27.80
C ALA A 260 8.53 4.96 26.30
N ALA A 261 7.64 4.35 25.51
CA ALA A 261 7.56 4.58 24.07
C ALA A 261 7.23 6.02 23.72
N VAL A 262 6.27 6.65 24.42
CA VAL A 262 5.90 8.05 24.20
C VAL A 262 7.07 8.98 24.59
N THR A 263 7.76 8.70 25.69
CA THR A 263 8.94 9.47 26.11
C THR A 263 10.05 9.41 25.06
N GLU A 264 10.33 8.23 24.51
CA GLU A 264 11.29 8.06 23.42
C GLU A 264 10.82 8.78 22.14
N SER A 265 9.54 8.69 21.79
CA SER A 265 8.97 9.36 20.61
C SER A 265 9.11 10.89 20.67
N ARG A 266 9.01 11.47 21.88
CA ARG A 266 9.26 12.89 22.12
C ARG A 266 10.71 13.25 21.84
N ALA A 267 11.65 12.45 22.34
CA ALA A 267 13.09 12.63 22.12
C ALA A 267 13.51 12.40 20.66
N LEU A 268 12.78 11.55 19.91
CA LEU A 268 13.01 11.30 18.48
C LEU A 268 12.56 12.46 17.57
N GLY A 269 11.89 13.47 18.11
CA GLY A 269 11.55 14.69 17.36
C GLY A 269 10.07 15.09 17.41
N ALA A 270 9.21 14.39 18.18
CA ALA A 270 7.84 14.88 18.36
C ALA A 270 7.81 16.23 19.10
N ASP A 271 8.77 16.50 19.98
CA ASP A 271 8.90 17.79 20.68
C ASP A 271 9.37 18.92 19.76
N ASP A 272 10.14 18.62 18.71
CA ASP A 272 10.57 19.61 17.72
C ASP A 272 9.45 19.95 16.72
N ASN A 273 8.42 19.11 16.63
CA ASN A 273 7.27 19.31 15.77
C ASN A 273 6.13 20.00 16.53
N LEU A 274 5.94 21.30 16.27
CA LEU A 274 4.89 22.11 16.91
C LEU A 274 3.47 21.54 16.77
N ALA A 275 3.18 20.78 15.71
CA ALA A 275 1.88 20.16 15.50
C ALA A 275 1.68 18.91 16.38
N TRP A 276 2.75 18.22 16.74
CA TRP A 276 2.71 16.94 17.46
C TRP A 276 3.08 17.04 18.94
N LYS A 277 3.94 17.98 19.34
CA LYS A 277 4.35 18.16 20.74
C LYS A 277 3.17 18.21 21.72
N PRO A 278 2.08 18.97 21.49
CA PRO A 278 0.96 19.01 22.42
C PRO A 278 0.26 17.65 22.57
N THR A 279 0.17 16.90 21.47
CA THR A 279 -0.45 15.56 21.45
C THR A 279 0.43 14.56 22.19
N ALA A 280 1.75 14.59 21.98
CA ALA A 280 2.70 13.74 22.69
C ALA A 280 2.64 13.97 24.21
N LEU A 281 2.63 15.24 24.64
CA LEU A 281 2.47 15.63 26.04
C LEU A 281 1.13 15.16 26.62
N LYS A 282 0.02 15.32 25.88
CA LYS A 282 -1.28 14.80 26.28
C LYS A 282 -1.21 13.29 26.54
N VAL A 283 -0.64 12.52 25.61
CA VAL A 283 -0.60 11.05 25.71
C VAL A 283 0.31 10.62 26.86
N GLN A 284 1.45 11.28 27.06
CA GLN A 284 2.32 11.04 28.20
C GLN A 284 1.59 11.33 29.53
N GLY A 285 0.87 12.44 29.62
CA GLY A 285 0.08 12.78 30.80
C GLY A 285 -1.03 11.78 31.10
N LEU A 286 -1.68 11.24 30.05
CA LEU A 286 -2.68 10.17 30.20
C LEU A 286 -2.06 8.89 30.75
N ALA A 287 -0.85 8.53 30.31
CA ALA A 287 -0.13 7.37 30.84
C ALA A 287 0.26 7.56 32.32
N HIS A 288 0.81 8.73 32.68
CA HIS A 288 1.11 9.07 34.07
C HIS A 288 -0.15 9.05 34.97
N GLU A 289 -1.27 9.62 34.50
CA GLU A 289 -2.54 9.60 35.24
C GLU A 289 -3.01 8.16 35.50
N ALA A 290 -2.95 7.29 34.48
CA ALA A 290 -3.33 5.89 34.60
C ALA A 290 -2.42 5.08 35.53
N LEU A 291 -1.13 5.45 35.62
CA LEU A 291 -0.16 4.89 36.57
C LEU A 291 -0.29 5.46 38.00
N GLY A 292 -1.22 6.41 38.24
CA GLY A 292 -1.39 7.06 39.54
C GLY A 292 -0.33 8.15 39.84
N GLN A 293 0.46 8.54 38.84
CA GLN A 293 1.52 9.54 38.93
C GLN A 293 0.96 10.94 38.70
N ALA A 294 0.19 11.43 39.68
CA ALA A 294 -0.63 12.63 39.52
C ALA A 294 0.18 13.92 39.25
N ARG A 295 1.37 14.08 39.84
CA ARG A 295 2.19 15.29 39.68
C ARG A 295 2.78 15.38 38.28
N GLU A 296 3.27 14.27 37.77
CA GLU A 296 3.83 14.12 36.42
C GLU A 296 2.76 14.33 35.36
N ALA A 297 1.55 13.78 35.58
CA ALA A 297 0.40 13.99 34.70
C ALA A 297 0.00 15.47 34.62
N ILE A 298 -0.05 16.18 35.77
CA ILE A 298 -0.34 17.62 35.82
C ILE A 298 0.66 18.41 34.99
N GLY A 299 1.96 18.19 35.18
CA GLY A 299 3.00 18.89 34.42
C GLY A 299 2.87 18.70 32.90
N CYS A 300 2.59 17.47 32.47
CA CYS A 300 2.34 17.18 31.06
C CYS A 300 1.10 17.91 30.52
N TYR A 301 0.01 17.94 31.28
CA TYR A 301 -1.24 18.59 30.87
C TYR A 301 -1.14 20.11 30.83
N GLU A 302 -0.45 20.73 31.79
CA GLU A 302 -0.19 22.17 31.80
C GLU A 302 0.63 22.59 30.58
N GLU A 303 1.72 21.87 30.28
CA GLU A 303 2.53 22.14 29.10
C GLU A 303 1.72 21.93 27.81
N ALA A 304 0.97 20.82 27.70
CA ALA A 304 0.13 20.55 26.54
C ALA A 304 -0.92 21.65 26.30
N LEU A 305 -1.57 22.15 27.36
CA LEU A 305 -2.59 23.21 27.27
C LEU A 305 -1.98 24.58 26.97
N SER A 306 -0.76 24.84 27.42
CA SER A 306 -0.03 26.07 27.09
C SER A 306 0.26 26.17 25.59
N LEU A 307 0.55 25.03 24.95
CA LEU A 307 0.83 24.94 23.52
C LEU A 307 -0.46 24.84 22.68
N ASN A 308 -1.45 24.08 23.16
CA ASN A 308 -2.75 23.94 22.51
C ASN A 308 -3.88 23.89 23.55
N PRO A 309 -4.56 25.03 23.80
CA PRO A 309 -5.67 25.09 24.76
C PRO A 309 -6.86 24.17 24.43
N LYS A 310 -6.96 23.68 23.19
CA LYS A 310 -8.04 22.79 22.71
C LYS A 310 -7.64 21.32 22.66
N ILE A 311 -6.50 20.93 23.23
CA ILE A 311 -5.99 19.54 23.19
C ILE A 311 -6.85 18.52 23.98
N GLY A 312 -7.80 19.00 24.79
CA GLY A 312 -8.85 18.17 25.38
C GLY A 312 -8.55 17.59 26.78
N VAL A 313 -7.50 18.04 27.45
CA VAL A 313 -7.10 17.54 28.79
C VAL A 313 -7.47 18.46 29.96
N LYS A 314 -8.06 19.63 29.71
CA LYS A 314 -8.38 20.63 30.76
C LYS A 314 -9.18 20.07 31.94
N ARG A 315 -10.24 19.31 31.66
CA ARG A 315 -11.07 18.70 32.73
C ARG A 315 -10.31 17.66 33.55
N LYS A 316 -9.37 16.93 32.92
CA LYS A 316 -8.51 15.95 33.62
C LYS A 316 -7.53 16.67 34.53
N LEU A 317 -6.90 17.74 34.05
CA LEU A 317 -6.05 18.61 34.86
C LEU A 317 -6.81 19.16 36.08
N ASP A 318 -7.97 19.78 35.88
CA ASP A 318 -8.79 20.34 36.97
C ASP A 318 -9.17 19.28 38.02
N ALA A 319 -9.44 18.04 37.58
CA ALA A 319 -9.78 16.93 38.48
C ALA A 319 -8.57 16.44 39.28
N LEU A 320 -7.38 16.40 38.69
CA LEU A 320 -6.15 16.00 39.38
C LEU A 320 -5.71 17.05 40.40
N MET A 321 -5.78 18.34 40.06
CA MET A 321 -5.42 19.43 40.98
C MET A 321 -6.30 19.47 42.24
N LYS A 322 -7.55 19.00 42.15
CA LYS A 322 -8.45 18.92 43.33
C LYS A 322 -8.15 17.74 44.25
N ARG A 323 -7.40 16.75 43.78
CA ARG A 323 -7.09 15.50 44.52
C ARG A 323 -5.75 15.57 45.25
N LEU A 324 -4.94 16.59 44.97
CA LEU A 324 -3.68 16.91 45.65
C LEU A 324 -3.89 18.01 46.69
#